data_AF-A0A950WZE0-F1
#
_entry.id   AF-A0A950WZE0-F1
#
_cell.length_a   1.000
_cell.length_b   1.000
_cell.length_c   1.000
_cell.angle_alpha   90.00
_cell.angle_beta   90.00
_cell.angle_gamma   90.00
#
_symmetry.space_group_name_H-M   'P 1'
#
loop_
_entity.id
_entity.type
_entity.pdbx_description
1 polymer ?
#
loop_
_entity_poly.entity_id
_entity_poly.type
_entity_poly.pdbx_seq_one_letter_code
_entity_poly.pdbx_strand_id
1 'polypeptide(L)' 'MSEPAPLLNVQIDGVWHQFPKGTRVIEACARAGKFVPRYCYHPKLSSPGNCRMCLIEMGMPKMGPDRKPELGP' A
#
# COMPACT_ATOMS: atom_id res chain seq x y z
N MET A 1 -0.51 -19.58 15.58
CA MET A 1 -1.92 -19.21 15.80
C MET A 1 -2.04 -17.75 15.39
N SER A 2 -2.42 -17.47 14.14
CA SER A 2 -2.44 -16.12 13.60
C SER A 2 -3.85 -15.55 13.70
N GLU A 3 -4.06 -14.60 14.61
CA GLU A 3 -5.24 -13.73 14.56
C GLU A 3 -5.29 -13.07 13.17
N PRO A 4 -6.49 -12.92 12.56
CA PRO A 4 -6.61 -12.24 11.28
C PRO A 4 -6.10 -10.82 11.43
N ALA A 5 -5.06 -10.47 10.66
CA ALA A 5 -4.49 -9.13 10.71
C ALA A 5 -5.58 -8.10 10.36
N PRO A 6 -5.71 -7.00 11.12
CA PRO A 6 -6.73 -6.00 10.87
C PRO A 6 -6.59 -5.44 9.46
N LEU A 7 -7.71 -5.24 8.77
CA LEU A 7 -7.75 -4.62 7.45
C LEU A 7 -7.56 -3.11 7.58
N LEU A 8 -6.75 -2.54 6.70
CA LEU A 8 -6.47 -1.11 6.60
C LEU A 8 -6.98 -0.58 5.26
N ASN A 9 -7.65 0.57 5.31
CA ASN A 9 -8.09 1.28 4.11
C ASN A 9 -6.90 2.07 3.54
N VAL A 10 -6.55 1.78 2.28
CA VAL A 10 -5.46 2.42 1.55
C VAL A 10 -6.00 2.93 0.22
N GLN A 11 -5.69 4.18 -0.11
CA GLN A 11 -6.03 4.75 -1.41
C GLN A 11 -4.86 4.58 -2.38
N ILE A 12 -5.09 3.96 -3.53
CA ILE A 12 -4.11 3.77 -4.61
C ILE A 12 -4.66 4.45 -5.86
N ASP A 13 -3.95 5.44 -6.39
CA ASP A 13 -4.36 6.23 -7.57
C ASP A 13 -5.80 6.78 -7.48
N GLY A 14 -6.24 7.17 -6.27
CA GLY A 14 -7.59 7.69 -6.02
C GLY A 14 -8.65 6.62 -5.70
N VAL A 15 -8.35 5.33 -5.86
CA VAL A 15 -9.27 4.22 -5.60
C VAL A 15 -9.01 3.61 -4.22
N TRP A 16 -10.07 3.37 -3.45
CA TRP A 16 -9.99 2.77 -2.12
C TRP A 16 -9.91 1.25 -2.18
N HIS A 17 -9.00 0.68 -1.39
CA HIS A 17 -8.79 -0.74 -1.26
C HIS A 17 -8.52 -1.13 0.20
N GLN A 18 -8.88 -2.36 0.56
CA GLN A 18 -8.62 -2.92 1.88
C GLN A 18 -7.49 -3.95 1.82
N PHE A 19 -6.49 -3.80 2.69
CA PHE A 19 -5.36 -4.73 2.78
C PHE A 19 -5.09 -5.13 4.23
N PRO A 20 -4.65 -6.38 4.48
CA PRO A 20 -4.19 -6.78 5.80
C PRO A 20 -3.02 -5.93 6.28
N LYS A 21 -3.02 -5.57 7.56
CA LYS A 21 -1.89 -4.89 8.20
C LYS A 21 -0.60 -5.69 7.97
N GLY A 22 0.45 -4.99 7.54
CA GLY A 22 1.75 -5.59 7.18
C GLY A 22 1.92 -5.94 5.70
N THR A 23 0.87 -5.76 4.88
CA THR A 23 0.99 -5.85 3.42
C THR A 23 1.98 -4.79 2.93
N ARG A 24 2.94 -5.19 2.09
CA ARG A 24 3.92 -4.26 1.50
C ARG A 24 3.25 -3.44 0.41
N VAL A 25 3.65 -2.17 0.26
CA VAL A 25 3.01 -1.26 -0.72
C VAL A 25 3.10 -1.80 -2.15
N ILE A 26 4.24 -2.39 -2.52
CA ILE A 26 4.42 -3.01 -3.85
C ILE A 26 3.46 -4.18 -4.11
N GLU A 27 3.08 -4.93 -3.07
CA GLU A 27 2.11 -6.03 -3.16
C GLU A 27 0.69 -5.48 -3.20
N ALA A 28 0.41 -4.41 -2.45
CA ALA A 28 -0.88 -3.71 -2.48
C ALA A 28 -1.16 -3.11 -3.88
N CYS A 29 -0.17 -2.43 -4.48
CA CYS A 29 -0.27 -1.93 -5.85
C CYS A 29 -0.53 -3.06 -6.85
N ALA A 30 0.19 -4.19 -6.75
CA ALA A 30 -0.03 -5.33 -7.64
C ALA A 30 -1.44 -5.92 -7.50
N ARG A 31 -1.99 -6.02 -6.28
CA ARG A 31 -3.37 -6.46 -6.03
C ARG A 31 -4.42 -5.47 -6.56
N ALA A 32 -4.10 -4.18 -6.58
CA ALA A 32 -4.90 -3.13 -7.20
C ALA A 32 -4.73 -3.04 -8.73
N GLY A 33 -3.96 -3.95 -9.35
CA GLY A 33 -3.71 -3.94 -10.79
C GLY A 33 -2.73 -2.86 -11.26
N LYS A 34 -2.00 -2.23 -10.34
CA LYS A 34 -1.00 -1.19 -10.63
C LYS A 34 0.40 -1.80 -10.64
N PHE A 35 1.05 -1.76 -11.79
CA PHE A 35 2.41 -2.26 -11.94
C PHE A 35 3.42 -1.23 -11.43
N VAL A 36 4.23 -1.62 -10.44
CA VAL A 36 5.36 -0.83 -9.94
C VAL A 36 6.66 -1.50 -10.42
N PRO A 37 7.51 -0.79 -11.18
CA PRO A 37 8.75 -1.36 -11.68
C PRO A 37 9.72 -1.69 -10.54
N ARG A 38 10.38 -2.85 -10.66
CA ARG A 38 11.24 -3.40 -9.61
C ARG A 38 12.32 -4.30 -10.18
N TYR A 39 13.52 -4.20 -9.61
CA TYR A 39 14.62 -5.14 -9.88
C TYR A 39 14.99 -5.95 -8.64
N CYS A 40 15.17 -5.29 -7.50
CA CYS A 40 15.70 -5.94 -6.30
C CYS A 40 14.63 -6.55 -5.37
N TYR A 41 13.34 -6.56 -5.76
CA TYR A 41 12.25 -7.08 -4.93
C TYR A 41 11.70 -8.40 -5.49
N HIS A 42 11.60 -9.39 -4.61
CA HIS A 42 10.95 -10.68 -4.86
C HIS A 42 10.15 -11.12 -3.61
N PRO A 43 8.91 -11.64 -3.74
CA PRO A 43 8.05 -11.94 -2.58
C PRO A 43 8.64 -12.91 -1.55
N LYS A 44 9.50 -13.83 -2.00
CA LYS A 44 10.15 -14.85 -1.15
C LYS A 44 11.52 -14.44 -0.60
N LEU A 45 12.03 -13.27 -0.97
CA LEU A 45 13.34 -12.78 -0.53
C LEU A 45 13.20 -11.56 0.40
N SER A 46 14.31 -11.15 1.02
CA SER A 46 14.38 -9.88 1.72
C SER A 46 14.26 -8.70 0.75
N SER A 47 13.96 -7.52 1.29
CA SER A 47 13.78 -6.29 0.50
C SER A 47 14.96 -5.34 0.72
N PRO A 48 16.06 -5.46 -0.07
CA PRO A 48 17.30 -4.70 0.15
C PRO A 48 17.19 -3.21 -0.23
N GLY A 49 16.25 -2.82 -1.10
CA GLY A 49 16.04 -1.41 -1.46
C GLY A 49 17.12 -0.77 -2.35
N ASN A 50 17.98 -1.57 -3.00
CA ASN A 50 19.12 -1.08 -3.77
C ASN A 50 18.72 -0.39 -5.09
N CYS A 51 17.69 -0.87 -5.79
CA CYS A 51 17.40 -0.42 -7.16
C CYS A 51 16.64 0.91 -7.26
N ARG A 52 15.98 1.36 -6.18
CA ARG A 52 15.16 2.59 -6.13
C ARG A 52 14.10 2.75 -7.24
N MET A 53 13.83 1.69 -8.02
CA MET A 53 12.89 1.76 -9.14
C MET A 53 11.43 1.78 -8.70
N CYS A 54 11.14 1.25 -7.50
CA CYS A 54 9.80 1.21 -6.91
C CYS A 54 9.45 2.47 -6.11
N LEU A 55 10.13 3.59 -6.36
CA LEU A 55 9.79 4.86 -5.74
C LEU A 55 8.39 5.29 -6.19
N ILE A 56 7.57 5.68 -5.23
CA ILE A 56 6.21 6.15 -5.41
C ILE A 56 5.99 7.41 -4.57
N GLU A 57 5.01 8.21 -4.96
CA GLU A 57 4.52 9.30 -4.15
C GLU A 57 3.54 8.78 -3.10
N MET A 58 3.67 9.23 -1.85
CA MET A 58 2.73 8.92 -0.79
C MET A 58 2.20 10.21 -0.18
N GLY A 59 0.90 10.25 0.04
CA GLY A 59 0.21 11.34 0.71
C GLY A 59 -0.58 10.87 1.92
N MET A 60 -1.13 11.82 2.65
CA MET A 60 -2.14 11.54 3.67
C MET A 60 -3.53 11.54 3.03
N PRO A 61 -4.48 10.75 3.54
CA PRO A 61 -5.88 10.85 3.15
C PRO A 61 -6.38 12.29 3.28
N LYS A 62 -7.30 12.69 2.39
CA LYS A 62 -7.92 14.01 2.42
C LYS A 62 -8.54 14.26 3.79
N MET A 63 -8.26 15.42 4.36
CA MET A 63 -8.81 15.79 5.66
C MET A 63 -10.13 16.52 5.43
N GLY A 64 -11.22 16.00 6.00
CA GLY A 64 -12.51 16.67 5.96
C GLY A 64 -12.55 17.91 6.87
N PRO A 65 -13.62 18.73 6.79
CA PRO A 65 -13.83 19.90 7.64
C PRO A 65 -13.75 19.58 9.14
N ASP A 66 -14.13 18.36 9.54
CA ASP A 66 -14.13 17.87 10.91
C ASP A 66 -12.74 17.43 11.43
N ARG A 67 -11.67 17.66 10.66
CA ARG A 67 -10.32 17.12 10.92
C ARG A 67 -10.28 15.60 11.04
N LYS A 68 -11.20 14.91 10.37
CA LYS A 68 -11.21 13.46 10.23
C LYS A 68 -10.74 13.08 8.83
N PRO A 69 -9.86 12.07 8.70
CA PRO A 69 -9.49 11.53 7.40
C PRO A 69 -10.74 11.01 6.68
N GLU A 70 -10.95 11.45 5.44
CA GLU A 70 -11.91 10.85 4.54
C GLU A 70 -11.36 9.48 4.14
N LEU A 71 -11.78 8.45 4.86
CA LEU A 71 -11.55 7.06 4.49
C LEU A 71 -12.72 6.63 3.64
N GLY A 72 -12.47 6.24 2.40
CA GLY A 72 -13.49 5.61 1.56
C GLY A 72 -13.95 4.27 2.16
N PRO A 73 -15.05 3.71 1.61
CA PRO A 73 -15.63 2.45 2.07
C PRO A 73 -14.63 1.29 2.06
#